data_AF-A0AAW2VQB9-F1
#
_entry.id   AF-A0AAW2VQB9-F1
#
_cell.length_a   1.000
_cell.length_b   1.000
_cell.length_c   1.000
_cell.angle_alpha   90.00
_cell.angle_beta   90.00
_cell.angle_gamma   90.00
#
_symmetry.space_group_name_H-M   'P 1'
#
loop_
_entity.id
_entity.type
_entity.pdbx_description
1 polymer ?
#
loop_
_entity_poly.entity_id
_entity_poly.type
_entity_poly.pdbx_seq_one_letter_code
_entity_poly.pdbx_strand_id
1 'polypeptide(L)'
;MAMIAQKLWEVVRNESRSIWVQWIYHVRLRGRTVWTASLTSGSWSWRKMLRLRAVLLPHITFRIGVGTKFSLWHDPWHQLGPLISWYPLGPNVTGTHSADRLQCMIVDGSWQ
;
A
#
# COMPACT_ATOMS: atom_id res chain seq x y z
N MET A 1 -13.40 -9.84 -15.08
CA MET A 1 -12.36 -8.92 -14.57
C MET A 1 -12.80 -8.17 -13.30
N ALA A 2 -14.09 -7.84 -13.13
CA ALA A 2 -14.60 -7.05 -12.00
C ALA A 2 -14.40 -7.68 -10.61
N MET A 3 -14.60 -8.99 -10.43
CA MET A 3 -14.50 -9.64 -9.10
C MET A 3 -13.10 -9.56 -8.48
N ILE A 4 -12.03 -9.65 -9.28
CA ILE A 4 -10.65 -9.58 -8.77
C ILE A 4 -10.31 -8.15 -8.35
N ALA A 5 -10.77 -7.15 -9.10
CA ALA A 5 -10.60 -5.74 -8.75
C ALA A 5 -11.36 -5.39 -7.46
N GLN A 6 -12.58 -5.91 -7.27
CA GLN A 6 -13.35 -5.74 -6.05
C GLN A 6 -12.64 -6.38 -4.84
N LYS A 7 -12.10 -7.60 -5.00
CA LYS A 7 -11.35 -8.26 -3.93
C LYS A 7 -10.06 -7.52 -3.59
N LEU A 8 -9.36 -6.99 -4.59
CA LEU A 8 -8.21 -6.12 -4.36
C LEU A 8 -8.60 -4.84 -3.60
N TRP A 9 -9.73 -4.23 -3.96
CA TRP A 9 -10.27 -3.06 -3.28
C TRP A 9 -10.59 -3.34 -1.81
N GLU A 10 -11.17 -4.50 -1.50
CA GLU A 10 -11.40 -4.95 -0.12
C GLU A 10 -10.09 -5.06 0.69
N VAL A 11 -9.02 -5.57 0.07
CA VAL A 11 -7.69 -5.63 0.72
C VAL A 11 -7.12 -4.24 0.93
N VAL A 12 -7.23 -3.35 -0.06
CA VAL A 12 -6.73 -1.97 0.01
C VAL A 12 -7.42 -1.16 1.10
N ARG A 13 -8.74 -1.31 1.27
CA ARG A 13 -9.46 -0.63 2.37
C ARG A 13 -9.06 -1.12 3.75
N ASN A 14 -8.27 -2.20 3.86
CA ASN A 14 -7.89 -2.83 5.12
C ASN A 14 -9.10 -3.10 6.02
N GLU A 15 -10.26 -3.36 5.42
CA GLU A 15 -11.50 -3.55 6.15
C GLU A 15 -11.45 -4.96 6.74
N SER A 16 -11.17 -5.06 8.03
CA SER A 16 -10.83 -6.29 8.76
C SER A 16 -11.98 -7.32 8.84
N ARG A 17 -13.07 -7.10 8.10
CA ARG A 17 -14.28 -7.92 8.08
C ARG A 17 -14.16 -9.15 7.18
N SER A 18 -13.15 -9.21 6.31
CA SER A 18 -12.95 -10.35 5.41
C SER A 18 -11.81 -11.24 5.91
N ILE A 19 -12.15 -12.49 6.26
CA ILE A 19 -11.18 -13.54 6.65
C ILE A 19 -10.11 -13.70 5.57
N TRP A 20 -10.49 -13.57 4.31
CA TRP A 20 -9.57 -13.65 3.17
C TRP A 20 -8.55 -12.51 3.17
N VAL A 21 -8.97 -11.27 3.50
CA VAL A 21 -8.06 -10.12 3.65
C VAL A 21 -7.10 -10.39 4.79
N GLN A 22 -7.59 -10.83 5.95
CA GLN A 22 -6.75 -11.15 7.11
C GLN A 22 -5.75 -12.28 6.80
N TRP A 23 -6.18 -13.33 6.10
CA TRP A 23 -5.32 -14.43 5.65
C TRP A 23 -4.24 -13.93 4.69
N ILE A 24 -4.57 -13.03 3.75
CA ILE A 24 -3.57 -12.42 2.87
C ILE A 24 -2.54 -11.64 3.69
N TYR A 25 -2.98 -10.84 4.66
CA TYR A 25 -2.05 -10.08 5.51
C TYR A 25 -1.09 -10.98 6.28
N HIS A 26 -1.60 -12.07 6.87
CA HIS A 26 -0.78 -13.00 7.65
C HIS A 26 0.10 -13.91 6.78
N VAL A 27 -0.45 -14.52 5.73
CA VAL A 27 0.25 -15.56 4.95
C VAL A 27 1.07 -14.96 3.81
N ARG A 28 0.52 -13.96 3.13
CA ARG A 28 1.05 -13.46 1.86
C ARG A 28 1.88 -12.18 2.02
N LEU A 29 1.38 -11.23 2.81
CA LEU A 29 2.02 -9.93 2.98
C LEU A 29 3.08 -9.95 4.07
N ARG A 30 2.93 -10.77 5.13
CA ARG A 30 3.93 -10.96 6.19
C ARG A 30 4.50 -9.63 6.73
N GLY A 31 3.63 -8.65 6.96
CA GLY A 31 4.01 -7.32 7.44
C GLY A 31 4.43 -6.31 6.35
N ARG A 32 4.36 -6.68 5.07
CA ARG A 32 4.52 -5.76 3.93
C ARG A 32 3.19 -5.19 3.47
N THR A 33 3.21 -4.11 2.70
CA THR A 33 2.00 -3.53 2.13
C THR A 33 1.65 -4.23 0.81
N VAL A 34 0.37 -4.20 0.42
CA VAL A 34 -0.11 -4.78 -0.86
C VAL A 34 0.64 -4.19 -2.05
N TRP A 35 1.07 -2.94 -1.90
CA TRP A 35 1.74 -2.13 -2.92
C TRP A 35 3.20 -2.52 -3.12
N THR A 36 3.87 -2.96 -2.05
CA THR A 36 5.28 -3.39 -2.09
C THR A 36 5.45 -4.91 -2.12
N ALA A 37 4.35 -5.67 -2.07
CA ALA A 37 4.36 -7.11 -2.24
C ALA A 37 5.00 -7.54 -3.57
N SER A 38 5.81 -8.60 -3.57
CA SER A 38 6.50 -9.08 -4.77
C SER A 38 5.53 -9.76 -5.75
N LEU A 39 5.69 -9.48 -7.04
CA LEU A 39 4.96 -10.17 -8.12
C LEU A 39 5.58 -11.55 -8.43
N THR A 40 6.78 -11.82 -7.93
CA THR A 40 7.57 -13.01 -8.27
C THR A 40 7.07 -14.27 -7.56
N SER A 41 6.41 -14.14 -6.42
CA SER A 41 5.89 -15.27 -5.68
C SER A 41 4.36 -15.33 -5.79
N GLY A 42 3.80 -16.50 -6.14
CA GLY A 42 2.37 -16.80 -5.94
C GLY A 42 1.65 -17.46 -7.11
N SER A 43 0.38 -17.77 -6.86
CA SER A 43 -0.56 -18.29 -7.86
C SER A 43 -0.75 -17.28 -8.99
N TRP A 44 -1.15 -17.76 -10.16
CA TRP A 44 -1.46 -16.89 -11.31
C TRP A 44 -2.52 -15.84 -10.98
N SER A 45 -3.53 -16.20 -10.19
CA SER A 45 -4.56 -15.29 -9.69
C SER A 45 -3.98 -14.17 -8.81
N TRP A 46 -3.03 -14.48 -7.93
CA TRP A 46 -2.33 -13.48 -7.11
C TRP A 46 -1.53 -12.49 -7.97
N ARG A 47 -0.77 -12.99 -8.95
CA ARG A 47 -0.02 -12.12 -9.88
C ARG A 47 -0.95 -11.24 -10.70
N LYS A 48 -2.08 -11.78 -11.17
CA LYS A 48 -3.09 -11.01 -11.91
C LYS A 48 -3.71 -9.92 -11.04
N MET A 49 -3.98 -10.21 -9.77
CA MET A 49 -4.44 -9.22 -8.80
C MET A 49 -3.38 -8.14 -8.55
N LEU A 50 -2.12 -8.51 -8.31
CA LEU A 50 -1.05 -7.52 -8.14
C LEU A 50 -0.82 -6.67 -9.39
N ARG A 51 -1.05 -7.19 -10.60
CA ARG A 51 -1.02 -6.36 -11.82
C ARG A 51 -2.16 -5.33 -11.85
N LEU A 52 -3.36 -5.72 -11.41
CA LEU A 52 -4.50 -4.79 -11.31
C LEU A 52 -4.25 -3.67 -10.29
N ARG A 53 -3.37 -3.87 -9.29
CA ARG A 53 -2.98 -2.81 -8.35
C ARG A 53 -2.41 -1.59 -9.06
N ALA A 54 -1.59 -1.78 -10.10
CA ALA A 54 -0.98 -0.68 -10.84
C ALA A 54 -2.03 0.10 -11.66
N VAL A 55 -3.05 -0.60 -12.14
CA VAL A 55 -4.19 0.00 -12.85
C VAL A 55 -5.08 0.76 -11.89
N LEU A 56 -5.35 0.22 -10.70
CA LEU A 56 -6.20 0.87 -9.70
C LEU A 56 -5.51 2.03 -8.99
N LEU A 57 -4.18 1.98 -8.83
CA LEU A 57 -3.40 3.00 -8.14
C LEU A 57 -3.75 4.45 -8.54
N PRO A 58 -3.75 4.83 -9.83
CA PRO A 58 -4.13 6.18 -10.23
C PRO A 58 -5.60 6.54 -9.97
N HIS A 59 -6.48 5.55 -9.78
CA HIS A 59 -7.89 5.75 -9.49
C HIS A 59 -8.20 5.81 -7.99
N ILE A 60 -7.20 5.62 -7.13
CA ILE A 60 -7.38 5.58 -5.68
C ILE A 60 -6.74 6.81 -5.06
N THR A 61 -7.58 7.68 -4.48
CA THR A 61 -7.12 8.78 -3.65
C THR A 61 -7.05 8.31 -2.20
N PHE A 62 -5.85 8.33 -1.62
CA PHE A 62 -5.67 8.02 -0.19
C PHE A 62 -5.89 9.29 0.62
N ARG A 63 -6.83 9.23 1.56
CA ARG A 63 -6.95 10.26 2.61
C ARG A 63 -6.05 9.87 3.76
N ILE A 64 -4.91 10.54 3.85
CA ILE A 64 -3.96 10.41 4.97
C ILE A 64 -4.54 11.26 6.10
N GLY A 65 -4.59 10.69 7.30
CA GLY A 65 -5.06 11.40 8.49
C GLY A 65 -4.36 10.89 9.74
N VAL A 66 -4.42 11.71 10.79
CA VAL A 66 -3.84 11.42 12.10
C VAL A 66 -4.39 10.09 12.63
N GLY A 67 -3.49 9.11 12.85
CA GLY A 67 -3.84 7.77 13.35
C GLY A 67 -4.01 6.69 12.28
N THR A 68 -3.79 6.99 11.00
CA THR A 68 -3.78 5.97 9.95
C THR A 68 -2.53 5.06 10.04
N LYS A 69 -2.70 3.74 9.85
CA LYS A 69 -1.59 2.77 9.79
C LYS A 69 -0.87 2.81 8.43
N PHE A 70 -0.73 4.00 7.85
CA PHE A 70 -0.21 4.19 6.50
C PHE A 70 1.32 4.32 6.56
N SER A 71 2.04 3.51 5.80
CA SER A 71 3.50 3.52 5.75
C SER A 71 4.01 4.62 4.81
N LEU A 72 4.93 5.46 5.31
CA LEU A 72 5.57 6.53 4.54
C LEU A 72 6.26 6.00 3.27
N TRP A 73 6.95 4.87 3.38
CA TRP A 73 7.77 4.34 2.30
C TRP A 73 7.05 3.33 1.43
N HIS A 74 6.16 2.54 2.04
CA HIS A 74 5.58 1.37 1.40
C HIS A 74 4.17 1.60 0.87
N ASP A 75 3.46 2.63 1.32
CA ASP A 75 2.13 2.92 0.82
C ASP A 75 2.16 4.07 -0.20
N PRO A 76 1.28 4.03 -1.21
CA PRO A 76 1.29 4.95 -2.35
C PRO A 76 0.44 6.19 -2.06
N TRP A 77 0.88 7.01 -1.11
CA TRP A 77 0.28 8.33 -0.88
C TRP A 77 0.68 9.35 -1.96
N HIS A 78 1.83 9.12 -2.61
CA HIS A 78 2.35 10.00 -3.65
C HIS A 78 1.92 9.52 -5.04
N GLN A 79 1.77 10.44 -5.99
CA GLN A 79 1.37 10.13 -7.38
C GLN A 79 2.32 9.15 -8.08
N LEU A 80 3.58 9.12 -7.65
CA LEU A 80 4.61 8.19 -8.14
C LEU A 80 4.43 6.75 -7.60
N GLY A 81 3.49 6.53 -6.68
CA GLY A 81 3.32 5.27 -5.96
C GLY A 81 4.20 5.19 -4.72
N PRO A 82 4.53 3.97 -4.24
CA PRO A 82 5.34 3.79 -3.03
C PRO A 82 6.74 4.38 -3.21
N LEU A 83 7.15 5.30 -2.33
CA LEU A 83 8.44 5.99 -2.48
C LEU A 83 9.62 5.01 -2.46
N ILE A 84 9.51 3.89 -1.74
CA ILE A 84 10.59 2.89 -1.67
C ILE A 84 10.96 2.30 -3.03
N SER A 85 10.05 2.32 -4.03
CA SER A 85 10.39 1.83 -5.37
C SER A 85 11.24 2.82 -6.16
N TRP A 86 11.15 4.11 -5.85
CA TRP A 86 11.89 5.18 -6.51
C TRP A 86 13.16 5.56 -5.75
N TYR A 87 13.07 5.56 -4.42
CA TYR A 87 14.14 5.92 -3.49
C TYR A 87 14.41 4.75 -2.55
N PRO A 88 15.09 3.67 -3.02
CA PRO A 88 15.37 2.51 -2.19
C PRO A 88 16.29 2.83 -1.00
N LEU A 89 17.12 3.87 -1.12
CA LEU A 89 17.96 4.39 -0.02
C LEU A 89 17.30 5.53 0.76
N GLY A 90 16.08 5.94 0.38
CA GLY A 90 15.35 7.05 0.98
C GLY A 90 15.32 7.00 2.51
N PRO A 91 14.90 5.87 3.14
CA PRO A 91 14.87 5.76 4.60
C PRO A 91 16.20 6.11 5.28
N ASN A 92 17.32 5.64 4.71
CA ASN A 92 18.65 5.86 5.28
C ASN A 92 19.10 7.33 5.15
N VAL A 93 18.70 8.00 4.06
CA VAL A 93 19.11 9.39 3.79
C VAL A 93 18.30 10.38 4.63
N THR A 94 17.02 10.10 4.88
CA THR A 94 16.14 10.97 5.67
C THR A 94 16.17 10.66 7.17
N GLY A 95 16.93 9.65 7.61
CA GLY A 95 16.95 9.21 9.00
C GLY A 95 15.63 8.59 9.49
N THR A 96 14.76 8.21 8.56
CA THR A 96 13.45 7.60 8.85
C THR A 96 13.54 6.09 8.73
N HIS A 97 12.85 5.34 9.59
CA HIS A 97 12.80 3.90 9.46
C HIS A 97 11.89 3.49 8.29
N SER A 98 12.19 2.39 7.59
CA SER A 98 11.37 1.92 6.46
C SER A 98 9.93 1.61 6.87
N ALA A 99 9.69 1.30 8.14
CA ALA A 99 8.36 1.07 8.71
C ALA A 99 7.69 2.34 9.27
N ASP A 100 8.30 3.52 9.11
CA ASP A 100 7.73 4.76 9.61
C ASP A 100 6.36 5.01 9.02
N ARG A 101 5.47 5.48 9.89
CA ARG A 101 4.08 5.74 9.58
C ARG A 101 3.89 7.22 9.28
N LEU A 102 3.12 7.50 8.23
CA LEU A 102 2.65 8.84 7.95
C LEU A 102 1.59 9.22 8.98
N GLN A 103 1.92 10.18 9.84
CA GLN A 103 0.99 10.71 10.84
C GLN A 103 0.27 11.95 10.35
N CYS A 104 0.89 12.73 9.47
CA CYS A 104 0.35 13.95 8.90
C CYS A 104 1.07 14.26 7.58
N MET A 105 0.40 14.98 6.69
CA MET A 105 0.98 15.51 5.45
C MET A 105 0.71 17.00 5.41
N ILE A 106 1.73 17.79 5.09
CA ILE A 106 1.55 19.23 4.87
C ILE A 106 0.97 19.40 3.47
N VAL A 107 -0.26 19.91 3.39
CA VAL A 107 -0.90 20.31 2.13
C VAL A 107 -1.07 21.82 2.18
N ASP A 108 -0.49 22.52 1.20
CA ASP A 108 -0.55 23.98 1.06
C ASP A 108 -0.14 24.77 2.32
N GLY A 109 0.93 24.31 3.00
CA GLY A 109 1.48 24.99 4.18
C GLY A 109 0.68 24.78 5.47
N SER A 110 -0.36 23.94 5.45
CA SER A 110 -1.14 23.57 6.63
C SER A 110 -0.92 22.11 7.02
N TRP A 111 -0.76 21.84 8.33
CA TRP A 111 -0.74 20.48 8.88
C TRP A 111 -2.17 19.93 8.88
N GLN A 112 -2.43 18.86 8.12
CA GLN A 112 -3.70 18.13 8.13
C GLN A 112 -3.56 16.75 8.77
#